data_AF-A0A9D6ILK8-F1
#
_entry.id   AF-A0A9D6ILK8-F1
#
_cell.length_a   1.000
_cell.length_b   1.000
_cell.length_c   1.000
_cell.angle_alpha   90.00
_cell.angle_beta   90.00
_cell.angle_gamma   90.00
#
_symmetry.space_group_name_H-M   'P 1'
#
loop_
_entity.id
_entity.type
_entity.pdbx_description
1 polymer ?
#
loop_
_entity_poly.entity_id
_entity_poly.type
_entity_poly.pdbx_seq_one_letter_code
_entity_poly.pdbx_strand_id
1 'polypeptide(L)'
;AGVVLPTLIIVGLMAIPYMDINPLGNGYYTYKQRKFAIWAFCIGFIGLWVLMVIIGTFIRGPGWMWFWPGMTWDHNRLIFEVNRDLHDLVGITSVVGKAIFGAIAVGAYFVLAGWGVHRIITLTEFSRKVYQRMTLLQYLALQFFLVMMMLLPVKIVLRLLFRIKYLWVTPWFNI
;
A
#
# COMPACT_ATOMS: atom_id res chain seq x y z
N ALA A 1 12.16 9.19 -3.57
CA ALA A 1 11.35 8.25 -2.78
C ALA A 1 10.91 7.07 -3.66
N GLY A 2 11.75 6.03 -3.76
CA GLY A 2 11.45 4.87 -4.60
C GLY A 2 12.05 3.55 -4.09
N VAL A 3 12.82 3.58 -3.00
CA VAL A 3 13.57 2.41 -2.49
C VAL A 3 12.92 1.82 -1.24
N VAL A 4 12.27 2.65 -0.41
CA VAL A 4 11.65 2.23 0.85
C VAL A 4 10.51 1.23 0.64
N LEU A 5 9.63 1.47 -0.35
CA LEU A 5 8.52 0.55 -0.62
C LEU A 5 9.01 -0.81 -1.17
N PRO A 6 9.90 -0.87 -2.19
CA PRO A 6 10.46 -2.14 -2.64
C PRO A 6 11.21 -2.91 -1.55
N THR A 7 11.99 -2.22 -0.71
CA THR A 7 12.70 -2.87 0.40
C THR A 7 11.74 -3.44 1.43
N LEU A 8 10.67 -2.72 1.79
CA LEU A 8 9.62 -3.24 2.67
C LEU A 8 8.89 -4.45 2.08
N ILE A 9 8.69 -4.51 0.76
CA ILE A 9 8.09 -5.68 0.10
C ILE A 9 9.01 -6.89 0.25
N ILE A 10 10.31 -6.74 -0.01
CA ILE A 10 11.29 -7.84 0.12
C ILE A 10 11.34 -8.35 1.55
N VAL A 11 11.45 -7.45 2.54
CA VAL A 11 11.46 -7.81 3.96
C VAL A 11 10.13 -8.48 4.35
N GLY A 12 9.00 -7.98 3.85
CA GLY A 12 7.68 -8.56 4.08
C GLY A 12 7.59 -10.00 3.55
N LEU A 13 8.10 -10.28 2.34
CA LEU A 13 8.14 -11.62 1.77
C LEU A 13 9.04 -12.57 2.58
N MET A 14 10.19 -12.10 3.05
CA MET A 14 11.08 -12.88 3.94
C MET A 14 10.45 -13.14 5.31
N ALA A 15 9.55 -12.27 5.78
CA ALA A 15 8.88 -12.40 7.06
C ALA A 15 7.71 -13.39 7.05
N ILE A 16 7.14 -13.73 5.88
CA ILE A 16 5.95 -14.62 5.77
C ILE A 16 6.11 -15.95 6.54
N PRO A 17 7.23 -16.71 6.42
CA PRO A 17 7.38 -17.98 7.13
C PRO A 17 7.34 -17.87 8.65
N TYR A 18 7.74 -16.71 9.19
CA TYR A 18 7.76 -16.46 10.64
C TYR A 18 6.41 -16.00 11.17
N MET A 19 5.55 -15.47 10.30
CA MET A 19 4.20 -15.03 10.66
C MET A 19 3.17 -16.14 10.39
N ASP A 20 3.31 -16.97 9.35
CA ASP A 20 2.36 -18.04 9.06
C ASP A 20 2.59 -19.28 9.95
N ILE A 21 1.91 -19.31 11.10
CA ILE A 21 1.95 -20.43 12.06
C ILE A 21 0.97 -21.56 11.72
N ASN A 22 0.28 -21.53 10.58
CA ASN A 22 -0.73 -22.54 10.26
C ASN A 22 -0.08 -23.84 9.73
N PRO A 23 -0.11 -24.96 10.47
CA PRO A 23 0.49 -26.21 10.00
C PRO A 23 -0.35 -26.91 8.92
N LEU A 24 -1.63 -26.53 8.77
CA LEU A 24 -2.55 -27.16 7.82
C LEU A 24 -2.29 -26.69 6.39
N GLY A 25 -2.50 -27.57 5.41
CA GLY A 25 -2.33 -27.25 3.98
C GLY A 25 -0.87 -27.14 3.51
N ASN A 26 0.07 -27.73 4.25
CA ASN A 26 1.46 -27.87 3.80
C ASN A 26 1.60 -29.10 2.88
N GLY A 27 2.23 -28.96 1.71
CA GLY A 27 2.47 -30.05 0.76
C GLY A 27 1.32 -30.41 -0.19
N TYR A 28 0.10 -29.89 -0.01
CA TYR A 28 -1.04 -30.14 -0.90
C TYR A 28 -1.93 -28.90 -1.06
N TYR A 29 -2.50 -28.69 -2.25
CA TYR A 29 -3.36 -27.53 -2.53
C TYR A 29 -4.71 -27.64 -1.81
N THR A 30 -4.92 -26.82 -0.76
CA THR A 30 -6.19 -26.76 -0.02
C THR A 30 -6.69 -25.33 0.16
N TYR A 31 -7.69 -24.94 -0.63
CA TYR A 31 -8.29 -23.60 -0.56
C TYR A 31 -8.99 -23.32 0.77
N LYS A 32 -9.78 -24.28 1.29
CA LYS A 32 -10.62 -24.06 2.48
C LYS A 32 -9.82 -23.77 3.76
N GLN A 33 -8.62 -24.32 3.88
CA GLN A 33 -7.78 -24.24 5.09
C GLN A 33 -6.82 -23.04 5.09
N ARG A 34 -6.60 -22.38 3.93
CA ARG A 34 -5.67 -21.25 3.77
C ARG A 34 -6.27 -20.05 3.02
N LYS A 35 -7.60 -19.87 3.09
CA LYS A 35 -8.30 -18.79 2.37
C LYS A 35 -7.64 -17.43 2.54
N PHE A 36 -7.29 -17.06 3.77
CA PHE A 36 -6.66 -15.77 4.05
C PHE A 36 -5.30 -15.61 3.35
N ALA A 37 -4.38 -16.55 3.51
CA ALA A 37 -3.06 -16.48 2.91
C ALA A 37 -3.13 -16.45 1.37
N ILE A 38 -4.01 -17.28 0.78
CA ILE A 38 -4.24 -17.31 -0.67
C ILE A 38 -4.78 -15.96 -1.16
N TRP A 39 -5.79 -15.39 -0.50
CA TRP A 39 -6.34 -14.09 -0.88
C TRP A 39 -5.36 -12.94 -0.69
N ALA A 40 -4.62 -12.92 0.42
CA ALA A 40 -3.58 -11.93 0.67
C ALA A 40 -2.50 -11.98 -0.42
N PHE A 41 -2.08 -13.18 -0.83
CA PHE A 41 -1.13 -13.36 -1.93
C PHE A 41 -1.73 -12.94 -3.29
N CYS A 42 -2.92 -13.41 -3.64
CA CYS A 42 -3.56 -13.03 -4.91
C CYS A 42 -3.79 -11.52 -5.01
N ILE A 43 -4.26 -10.86 -3.96
CA ILE A 43 -4.50 -9.42 -3.97
C ILE A 43 -3.18 -8.65 -3.97
N GLY A 44 -2.23 -9.01 -3.08
CA GLY A 44 -0.97 -8.30 -2.94
C GLY A 44 -0.02 -8.50 -4.12
N PHE A 45 0.27 -9.75 -4.45
CA PHE A 45 1.23 -10.11 -5.48
C PHE A 45 0.63 -9.97 -6.88
N ILE A 46 -0.46 -10.69 -7.17
CA ILE A 46 -1.02 -10.70 -8.53
C ILE A 46 -1.77 -9.39 -8.81
N GLY A 47 -2.67 -9.00 -7.91
CA GLY A 47 -3.53 -7.84 -8.09
C GLY A 47 -2.77 -6.51 -8.02
N LEU A 48 -1.91 -6.34 -7.03
CA LEU A 48 -1.19 -5.09 -6.80
C LEU A 48 0.15 -5.06 -7.53
N TRP A 49 1.02 -6.04 -7.28
CA TRP A 49 2.40 -5.97 -7.78
C TRP A 49 2.50 -6.18 -9.28
N VAL A 50 1.94 -7.26 -9.84
CA VAL A 50 1.99 -7.52 -11.28
C VAL A 50 1.24 -6.44 -12.07
N LEU A 51 0.08 -5.98 -11.58
CA LEU A 51 -0.65 -4.89 -12.23
C LEU A 51 0.16 -3.58 -12.22
N MET A 52 0.84 -3.26 -11.12
CA MET A 52 1.72 -2.09 -11.05
C MET A 52 2.88 -2.18 -12.05
N VAL A 53 3.46 -3.37 -12.25
CA VAL A 53 4.49 -3.59 -13.27
C VAL A 53 3.92 -3.31 -14.65
N ILE A 54 2.76 -3.88 -14.99
CA ILE A 54 2.11 -3.68 -16.29
C ILE A 54 1.82 -2.19 -16.55
N ILE A 55 1.25 -1.48 -15.57
CA ILE A 55 0.99 -0.05 -15.68
C ILE A 55 2.30 0.74 -15.84
N GLY A 56 3.34 0.35 -15.09
CA GLY A 56 4.65 1.01 -15.14
C GLY A 56 5.37 0.81 -16.47
N THR A 57 5.28 -0.38 -17.08
CA THR A 57 6.04 -0.72 -18.29
C THR A 57 5.34 -0.32 -19.57
N PHE A 58 4.01 -0.45 -19.64
CA PHE A 58 3.27 -0.26 -20.90
C PHE A 58 2.49 1.06 -20.95
N ILE A 59 1.98 1.54 -19.82
CA ILE A 59 1.09 2.71 -19.77
C ILE A 59 1.89 3.98 -19.44
N ARG A 60 3.00 3.87 -18.71
CA ARG A 60 3.84 5.03 -18.39
C ARG A 60 4.98 5.18 -19.39
N GLY A 61 5.08 6.37 -19.98
CA GLY A 61 6.09 6.73 -20.98
C GLY A 61 7.12 7.75 -20.47
N PRO A 62 7.82 8.46 -21.38
CA PRO A 62 8.80 9.50 -21.06
C PRO A 62 8.24 10.51 -20.04
N GLY A 63 9.06 10.90 -19.06
CA GLY A 63 8.62 11.81 -17.98
C GLY A 63 7.62 11.21 -16.98
N TRP A 64 7.45 9.87 -16.94
CA TRP A 64 6.46 9.17 -16.10
C TRP A 64 5.00 9.54 -16.40
N MET A 65 4.74 10.02 -17.60
CA MET A 65 3.43 10.48 -18.05
C MET A 65 2.52 9.30 -18.39
N TRP A 66 1.22 9.49 -18.23
CA TRP A 66 0.20 8.48 -18.56
C TRP A 66 -0.12 8.48 -20.06
N PHE A 67 0.09 7.35 -20.71
CA PHE A 67 -0.30 7.09 -22.09
C PHE A 67 -1.29 5.94 -22.12
N TRP A 68 -2.43 6.14 -22.78
CA TRP A 68 -3.39 5.06 -22.95
C TRP A 68 -2.81 3.97 -23.86
N PRO A 69 -3.12 2.69 -23.63
CA PRO A 69 -2.73 1.62 -24.54
C PRO A 69 -3.14 1.95 -25.98
N GLY A 70 -2.19 1.89 -26.91
CA GLY A 70 -2.39 2.24 -28.32
C GLY A 70 -1.95 3.65 -28.72
N MET A 71 -1.56 4.51 -27.77
CA MET A 71 -0.91 5.80 -28.09
C MET A 71 0.60 5.64 -28.21
N THR A 72 1.22 6.34 -29.15
CA THR A 72 2.68 6.40 -29.25
C THR A 72 3.26 7.33 -28.18
N TRP A 73 4.48 7.02 -27.72
CA TRP A 73 5.18 7.86 -26.76
C TRP A 73 5.78 9.09 -27.45
N ASP A 74 5.14 10.24 -27.29
CA ASP A 74 5.69 11.52 -27.71
C ASP A 74 6.58 12.09 -26.60
N HIS A 75 7.87 12.27 -26.92
CA HIS A 75 8.89 12.74 -25.98
C HIS A 75 8.80 14.26 -25.73
N ASN A 76 8.22 15.02 -26.66
CA ASN A 76 8.15 16.48 -26.58
C ASN A 76 6.88 16.97 -25.88
N ARG A 77 5.96 16.06 -25.57
CA ARG A 77 4.72 16.40 -24.89
C ARG A 77 5.00 16.73 -23.42
N LEU A 78 4.74 17.97 -23.03
CA LEU A 78 4.82 18.42 -21.65
C LEU A 78 3.40 18.68 -21.13
N ILE A 79 2.92 17.84 -20.22
CA ILE A 79 1.65 18.08 -19.51
C ILE A 79 1.98 18.74 -18.18
N PHE A 80 1.58 20.00 -18.00
CA PHE A 80 1.68 20.68 -16.73
C PHE A 80 0.54 20.23 -15.81
N GLU A 81 0.71 19.06 -15.20
CA GLU A 81 -0.22 18.64 -14.15
C GLU A 81 -0.05 19.54 -12.93
N VAL A 82 -1.12 20.26 -12.57
CA VAL A 82 -1.20 21.03 -11.33
C VAL A 82 -1.23 20.03 -10.17
N ASN A 83 -0.05 19.74 -9.65
CA ASN A 83 0.16 18.92 -8.48
C ASN A 83 -0.13 19.78 -7.24
N ARG A 84 -1.08 19.35 -6.41
CA ARG A 84 -1.34 20.00 -5.12
C ARG A 84 -0.89 19.09 -4.00
N ASP A 85 -0.30 19.68 -2.97
CA ASP A 85 -0.03 18.94 -1.74
C ASP A 85 -1.24 18.99 -0.81
N LEU A 86 -1.37 18.00 0.07
CA LEU A 86 -2.53 17.90 0.95
C LEU A 86 -2.69 19.15 1.84
N HIS A 87 -1.59 19.76 2.25
CA HIS A 87 -1.59 20.98 3.08
C HIS A 87 -2.03 22.24 2.30
N ASP A 88 -1.83 22.28 0.99
CA ASP A 88 -2.27 23.41 0.14
C ASP A 88 -3.80 23.42 0.00
N LEU A 89 -4.46 22.26 0.07
CA LEU A 89 -5.92 22.17 0.05
C LEU A 89 -6.56 22.82 1.30
N VAL A 90 -5.84 22.80 2.43
CA VAL A 90 -6.30 23.34 3.71
C VAL A 90 -5.75 24.76 3.96
N GLY A 91 -4.87 25.26 3.08
CA GLY A 91 -4.28 26.60 3.19
C GLY A 91 -3.25 26.75 4.33
N ILE A 92 -2.66 25.65 4.79
CA ILE A 92 -1.69 25.66 5.91
C ILE A 92 -0.30 25.97 5.37
N THR A 93 0.19 27.19 5.62
CA THR A 93 1.49 27.67 5.12
C THR A 93 2.64 27.48 6.12
N SER A 94 2.37 27.40 7.42
CA SER A 94 3.38 27.24 8.47
C SER A 94 4.07 25.87 8.42
N VAL A 95 5.40 25.83 8.56
CA VAL A 95 6.22 24.60 8.54
C VAL A 95 5.77 23.61 9.62
N VAL A 96 5.51 24.10 10.83
CA VAL A 96 5.04 23.26 11.95
C VAL A 96 3.61 22.77 11.70
N GLY A 97 2.75 23.61 11.13
CA GLY A 97 1.39 23.25 10.74
C GLY A 97 1.37 22.14 9.68
N LYS A 98 2.23 22.23 8.67
CA LYS A 98 2.38 21.19 7.63
C LYS A 98 2.84 19.85 8.25
N ALA A 99 3.77 19.91 9.19
CA ALA A 99 4.30 18.72 9.85
C ALA A 99 3.23 18.02 10.73
N ILE A 100 2.51 18.77 11.57
CA ILE A 100 1.46 18.22 12.44
C ILE A 100 0.30 17.68 11.61
N PHE A 101 -0.16 18.43 10.60
CA PHE A 101 -1.26 18.00 9.76
C PHE A 101 -0.93 16.72 8.97
N GLY A 102 0.28 16.63 8.40
CA GLY A 102 0.73 15.42 7.74
C GLY A 102 0.86 14.23 8.70
N ALA A 103 1.36 14.45 9.93
CA ALA A 103 1.43 13.41 10.96
C ALA A 103 0.03 12.90 11.35
N ILE A 104 -0.95 13.80 11.50
CA ILE A 104 -2.34 13.44 11.79
C ILE A 104 -2.94 12.65 10.62
N ALA A 105 -2.74 13.09 9.38
CA ALA A 105 -3.27 12.41 8.20
C ALA A 105 -2.70 10.99 8.07
N VAL A 106 -1.40 10.83 8.26
CA VAL A 106 -0.72 9.52 8.22
C VAL A 106 -1.13 8.66 9.40
N GLY A 107 -1.20 9.21 10.62
CA GLY A 107 -1.67 8.50 11.80
C GLY A 107 -3.11 8.01 11.66
N ALA A 108 -4.01 8.87 11.16
CA ALA A 108 -5.39 8.52 10.85
C ALA A 108 -5.47 7.39 9.83
N TYR A 109 -4.62 7.42 8.79
CA TYR A 109 -4.53 6.33 7.83
C TYR A 109 -4.14 5.01 8.49
N PHE A 110 -3.08 4.97 9.32
CA PHE A 110 -2.65 3.74 9.99
C PHE A 110 -3.72 3.18 10.93
N VAL A 111 -4.44 4.05 11.66
CA VAL A 111 -5.54 3.63 12.55
C VAL A 111 -6.71 3.07 11.76
N LEU A 112 -7.18 3.79 10.73
CA LEU A 112 -8.35 3.38 9.93
C LEU A 112 -8.05 2.12 9.11
N ALA A 113 -6.89 2.08 8.43
CA ALA A 113 -6.47 0.93 7.66
C ALA A 113 -6.16 -0.27 8.57
N GLY A 114 -5.49 -0.06 9.71
CA GLY A 114 -5.24 -1.11 10.69
C GLY A 114 -6.53 -1.71 11.25
N TRP A 115 -7.51 -0.87 11.57
CA TRP A 115 -8.84 -1.31 12.00
C TRP A 115 -9.59 -2.06 10.89
N GLY A 116 -9.58 -1.55 9.66
CA GLY A 116 -10.20 -2.22 8.51
C GLY A 116 -9.57 -3.59 8.21
N VAL A 117 -8.24 -3.66 8.22
CA VAL A 117 -7.49 -4.91 8.03
C VAL A 117 -7.77 -5.88 9.18
N HIS A 118 -7.76 -5.42 10.44
CA HIS A 118 -8.16 -6.24 11.60
C HIS A 118 -9.55 -6.85 11.41
N ARG A 119 -10.50 -6.02 10.98
CA ARG A 119 -11.88 -6.44 10.76
C ARG A 119 -11.95 -7.51 9.69
N ILE A 120 -11.31 -7.30 8.53
CA ILE A 120 -11.25 -8.25 7.41
C ILE A 120 -10.63 -9.58 7.86
N ILE A 121 -9.53 -9.51 8.60
CA ILE A 121 -8.80 -10.66 9.11
C ILE A 121 -9.65 -11.50 10.07
N THR A 122 -10.49 -10.85 10.89
CA THR A 122 -11.28 -11.51 11.94
C THR A 122 -12.71 -11.88 11.52
N LEU A 123 -13.05 -11.72 10.22
CA LEU A 123 -14.40 -12.00 9.70
C LEU A 123 -14.82 -13.47 9.84
N THR A 124 -13.88 -14.42 9.78
CA THR A 124 -14.22 -15.85 9.84
C THR A 124 -13.81 -16.47 11.17
N GLU A 125 -14.66 -17.32 11.73
CA GLU A 125 -14.39 -18.05 12.98
C GLU A 125 -13.10 -18.88 12.90
N PHE A 126 -12.81 -19.46 11.72
CA PHE A 126 -11.56 -20.18 11.48
C PHE A 126 -10.33 -19.26 11.57
N SER A 127 -10.38 -18.09 10.93
CA SER A 127 -9.30 -17.12 11.01
C SER A 127 -9.06 -16.66 12.45
N ARG A 128 -10.12 -16.33 13.20
CA ARG A 128 -10.01 -15.91 14.60
C ARG A 128 -9.25 -16.93 15.46
N LYS A 129 -9.51 -18.23 15.29
CA LYS A 129 -8.81 -19.31 16.00
C LYS A 129 -7.33 -19.43 15.63
N VAL A 130 -6.96 -19.13 14.39
CA VAL A 130 -5.56 -19.11 13.95
C VAL A 130 -4.84 -17.89 14.52
N TYR A 131 -5.47 -16.71 14.49
CA TYR A 131 -4.89 -15.47 15.02
C TYR A 131 -4.75 -15.46 16.54
N GLN A 132 -5.65 -16.11 17.29
CA GLN A 132 -5.53 -16.27 18.74
C GLN A 132 -4.28 -17.05 19.18
N ARG A 133 -3.69 -17.84 18.27
CA ARG A 133 -2.45 -18.59 18.53
C ARG A 133 -1.20 -17.78 18.19
N MET A 134 -1.34 -16.63 17.52
CA MET A 134 -0.21 -15.78 17.17
C MET A 134 0.26 -14.96 18.36
N THR A 135 1.57 -14.77 18.45
CA THR A 135 2.13 -13.81 19.40
C THR A 135 1.74 -12.38 19.00
N LEU A 136 1.70 -11.48 19.98
CA LEU A 136 1.39 -10.06 19.73
C LEU A 136 2.32 -9.44 18.69
N LEU A 137 3.61 -9.77 18.74
CA LEU A 137 4.60 -9.24 17.81
C LEU A 137 4.38 -9.74 16.38
N GLN A 138 4.10 -11.03 16.18
CA GLN A 138 3.75 -11.58 14.87
C GLN A 138 2.48 -10.92 14.31
N TYR A 139 1.49 -10.68 15.17
CA TYR A 139 0.25 -10.03 14.78
C TYR A 139 0.46 -8.58 14.33
N LEU A 140 1.21 -7.80 15.11
CA LEU A 140 1.53 -6.41 14.79
C LEU A 140 2.38 -6.29 13.53
N ALA A 141 3.36 -7.18 13.35
CA ALA A 141 4.16 -7.24 12.13
C ALA A 141 3.30 -7.54 10.89
N LEU A 142 2.40 -8.52 10.98
CA LEU A 142 1.47 -8.85 9.90
C LEU A 142 0.58 -7.65 9.57
N GLN A 143 0.00 -7.00 10.59
CA GLN A 143 -0.80 -5.80 10.39
C GLN A 143 -0.02 -4.69 9.71
N PHE A 144 1.21 -4.42 10.18
CA PHE A 144 2.06 -3.39 9.62
C PHE A 144 2.30 -3.63 8.12
N PHE A 145 2.71 -4.85 7.72
CA PHE A 145 2.94 -5.16 6.31
C PHE A 145 1.68 -5.06 5.45
N LEU A 146 0.52 -5.52 5.95
CA LEU A 146 -0.74 -5.43 5.22
C LEU A 146 -1.24 -4.00 5.07
N VAL A 147 -1.10 -3.17 6.09
CA VAL A 147 -1.44 -1.74 6.01
C VAL A 147 -0.50 -1.03 5.05
N MET A 148 0.80 -1.30 5.10
CA MET A 148 1.77 -0.74 4.14
C MET A 148 1.48 -1.18 2.69
N MET A 149 1.02 -2.41 2.49
CA MET A 149 0.59 -2.90 1.17
C MET A 149 -0.63 -2.11 0.65
N MET A 150 -1.60 -1.81 1.52
CA MET A 150 -2.79 -1.02 1.19
C MET A 150 -2.50 0.47 0.96
N LEU A 151 -1.33 0.96 1.34
CA LEU A 151 -0.95 2.37 1.11
C LEU A 151 -0.80 2.67 -0.37
N LEU A 152 -0.29 1.71 -1.16
CA LEU A 152 -0.08 1.85 -2.60
C LEU A 152 -1.38 2.14 -3.38
N PRO A 153 -2.45 1.31 -3.30
CA PRO A 153 -3.69 1.58 -4.03
C PRO A 153 -4.35 2.86 -3.54
N VAL A 154 -4.33 3.13 -2.24
CA VAL A 154 -4.86 4.37 -1.66
C VAL A 154 -4.14 5.60 -2.22
N LYS A 155 -2.80 5.56 -2.31
CA LYS A 155 -2.00 6.63 -2.90
C LYS A 155 -2.31 6.84 -4.39
N ILE A 156 -2.55 5.77 -5.14
CA ILE A 156 -2.93 5.86 -6.55
C ILE A 156 -4.30 6.52 -6.71
N VAL A 157 -5.29 6.11 -5.92
CA VAL A 157 -6.64 6.69 -5.94
C VAL A 157 -6.59 8.17 -5.57
N LEU A 158 -5.84 8.54 -4.52
CA LEU A 158 -5.67 9.95 -4.13
C LEU A 158 -5.03 10.79 -5.23
N ARG A 159 -4.06 10.22 -5.96
CA ARG A 159 -3.45 10.89 -7.10
C ARG A 159 -4.42 11.04 -8.28
N LEU A 160 -5.18 10.01 -8.61
CA LEU A 160 -6.08 10.04 -9.77
C LEU A 160 -7.32 10.92 -9.54
N LEU A 161 -7.93 10.85 -8.34
CA LEU A 161 -9.16 11.58 -8.03
C LEU A 161 -8.90 13.02 -7.60
N PHE A 162 -7.90 13.23 -6.73
CA PHE A 162 -7.69 14.52 -6.07
C PHE A 162 -6.40 15.23 -6.50
N ARG A 163 -5.61 14.63 -7.41
CA ARG A 163 -4.33 15.16 -7.89
C ARG A 163 -3.35 15.50 -6.76
N ILE A 164 -3.44 14.76 -5.65
CA ILE A 164 -2.58 14.94 -4.49
C ILE A 164 -1.22 14.32 -4.76
N LYS A 165 -0.15 15.11 -4.69
CA LYS A 165 1.21 14.64 -4.94
C LYS A 165 1.85 14.06 -3.68
N TYR A 166 1.80 14.81 -2.59
CA TYR A 166 2.34 14.43 -1.28
C TYR A 166 1.29 14.63 -0.17
N LEU A 167 1.23 13.64 0.73
CA LEU A 167 0.39 13.63 1.93
C LEU A 167 1.09 14.32 3.10
N TRP A 168 2.39 14.08 3.24
CA TRP A 168 3.19 14.68 4.31
C TRP A 168 4.47 15.26 3.73
N VAL A 169 4.59 16.58 3.82
CA VAL A 169 5.73 17.35 3.33
C VAL A 169 6.43 17.96 4.53
N THR A 170 7.69 17.60 4.72
CA THR A 170 8.59 18.19 5.71
C THR A 170 9.89 18.62 5.01
N PRO A 171 10.73 19.47 5.63
CA PRO A 171 12.02 19.85 5.06
C PRO A 171 12.93 18.64 4.74
N TRP A 172 12.69 17.50 5.39
CA TRP A 172 13.55 16.33 5.34
C TRP A 172 12.98 15.18 4.50
N PHE A 173 11.65 15.03 4.45
CA PHE A 173 11.01 13.96 3.69
C PHE A 173 9.61 14.34 3.18
N ASN A 174 9.25 13.76 2.03
CA ASN A 174 7.95 13.92 1.38
C ASN A 174 7.32 12.54 1.12
N ILE A 175 6.18 12.25 1.74
CA ILE A 175 5.44 10.97 1.66
C ILE A 175 4.18 11.13 0.82
#